data_AF-A0A7C5ZIB0-F1
#
_entry.id   AF-A0A7C5ZIB0-F1
#
_cell.length_a   1.000
_cell.length_b   1.000
_cell.length_c   1.000
_cell.angle_alpha   90.00
_cell.angle_beta   90.00
_cell.angle_gamma   90.00
#
_symmetry.space_group_name_H-M   'P 1'
#
loop_
_entity.id
_entity.type
_entity.pdbx_description
1 polymer ?
#
loop_
_entity_poly.entity_id
_entity_poly.type
_entity_poly.pdbx_seq_one_letter_code
_entity_poly.pdbx_strand_id
1 'polypeptide(L)'
;MFAKFESTLDHRYWYGRWTGTAWDCHEICAAGAFIDGPTQPYYSGGIVLDHAEPSIVYCSRQVNGQWEIYRYTTPDGGATWTGIPITSGSASKQIRPVVVRNHSAALKVLWLSGAYTSYHLYDLALMGSIK
;
A
#
# COMPACT_ATOMS: atom_id res chain seq x y z
N MET A 1 8.08 0.55 7.85
CA MET A 1 7.72 0.18 6.47
C MET A 1 8.44 1.09 5.49
N PHE A 2 8.86 0.58 4.35
CA PHE A 2 9.53 1.34 3.29
C PHE A 2 9.32 0.66 1.93
N ALA A 3 9.59 1.41 0.86
CA ALA A 3 9.63 0.86 -0.50
C ALA A 3 11.10 0.61 -0.91
N LYS A 4 11.34 -0.53 -1.54
CA LYS A 4 12.59 -0.85 -2.24
C LYS A 4 12.31 -0.89 -3.74
N PHE A 5 13.20 -0.32 -4.54
CA PHE A 5 13.04 -0.25 -5.99
C PHE A 5 14.08 -1.13 -6.66
N GLU A 6 13.68 -2.31 -7.11
CA GLU A 6 14.57 -3.19 -7.90
C GLU A 6 14.70 -2.65 -9.33
N SER A 7 13.64 -2.03 -9.84
CA SER A 7 13.65 -1.25 -11.08
C SER A 7 12.52 -0.21 -11.07
N THR A 8 12.34 0.52 -12.17
CA THR A 8 11.19 1.40 -12.35
C THR A 8 9.86 0.63 -12.42
N LEU A 9 9.90 -0.64 -12.85
CA LEU A 9 8.72 -1.50 -13.00
C LEU A 9 8.57 -2.53 -11.87
N ASP A 10 9.52 -2.61 -10.95
CA ASP A 10 9.51 -3.55 -9.84
C ASP A 10 9.81 -2.83 -8.52
N HIS A 11 8.74 -2.39 -7.87
CA HIS A 11 8.75 -1.83 -6.52
C HIS A 11 8.32 -2.91 -5.53
N ARG A 12 8.96 -2.95 -4.37
CA ARG A 12 8.70 -3.89 -3.27
C ARG A 12 8.37 -3.15 -2.00
N TYR A 13 7.38 -3.62 -1.25
CA TYR A 13 7.09 -3.08 0.08
C TYR A 13 7.70 -3.97 1.16
N TRP A 14 8.35 -3.33 2.12
CA TRP A 14 9.07 -3.98 3.21
C TRP A 14 8.59 -3.47 4.56
N TYR A 15 8.57 -4.38 5.53
CA TYR A 15 8.35 -4.09 6.93
C TYR A 15 9.67 -4.18 7.68
N GLY A 16 10.00 -3.14 8.44
CA GLY A 16 11.19 -3.12 9.30
C GLY A 16 10.76 -2.90 10.74
N ARG A 17 11.23 -3.74 11.65
CA ARG A 17 10.95 -3.69 13.08
C ARG A 17 12.26 -3.69 13.87
N TRP A 18 12.39 -2.77 14.82
CA TRP A 18 13.52 -2.79 15.75
C TRP A 18 13.30 -3.87 16.82
N THR A 19 14.26 -4.77 16.97
CA THR A 19 14.20 -5.85 17.98
C THR A 19 14.71 -5.44 19.35
N GLY A 20 15.25 -4.22 19.48
CA GLY A 20 16.02 -3.77 20.63
C GLY A 20 17.53 -3.68 20.33
N THR A 21 18.02 -4.50 19.39
CA THR A 21 19.45 -4.60 19.05
C THR A 21 19.75 -4.44 17.57
N ALA A 22 18.81 -4.80 16.69
CA ALA A 22 18.95 -4.68 15.25
C ALA A 22 17.61 -4.39 14.58
N TRP A 23 17.68 -3.90 13.34
CA TRP A 23 16.51 -3.86 12.46
C TRP A 23 16.30 -5.24 11.85
N ASP A 24 15.13 -5.81 12.08
CA ASP A 24 14.65 -7.00 11.40
C ASP A 24 13.71 -6.58 10.26
N CYS A 25 14.03 -6.95 9.03
CA CYS A 25 13.40 -6.44 7.81
C CYS A 25 12.92 -7.58 6.91
N HIS A 26 11.64 -7.58 6.59
CA HIS A 26 10.98 -8.61 5.78
C HIS A 26 10.20 -7.98 4.62
N GLU A 27 10.20 -8.62 3.46
CA GLU A 27 9.34 -8.23 2.34
C GLU A 27 7.88 -8.57 2.66
N ILE A 28 6.98 -7.63 2.39
CA ILE A 28 5.53 -7.82 2.54
C ILE A 28 4.95 -8.34 1.22
N CYS A 29 5.22 -7.61 0.13
CA CYS A 29 4.72 -7.95 -1.19
C CYS A 29 5.41 -7.16 -2.32
N ALA A 30 5.24 -7.67 -3.54
CA ALA A 30 5.47 -6.90 -4.75
C ALA A 30 4.38 -5.82 -4.91
N ALA A 31 4.81 -4.57 -5.04
CA ALA A 31 3.97 -3.40 -5.25
C ALA A 31 3.66 -3.17 -6.74
N GLY A 32 4.51 -3.67 -7.65
CA GLY A 32 4.40 -3.47 -9.08
C GLY A 32 5.16 -2.23 -9.56
N ALA A 33 4.70 -1.62 -10.66
CA ALA A 33 5.35 -0.46 -11.26
C ALA A 33 4.96 0.89 -10.62
N PHE A 34 5.59 1.96 -11.09
CA PHE A 34 5.21 3.35 -10.80
C PHE A 34 3.74 3.64 -11.17
N ILE A 35 3.08 4.51 -10.41
CA ILE A 35 1.66 4.87 -10.61
C ILE A 35 1.43 6.05 -11.54
N ASP A 36 2.45 6.86 -11.82
CA ASP A 36 2.34 8.00 -12.72
C ASP A 36 2.74 7.63 -14.15
N GLY A 37 2.91 8.60 -15.05
CA GLY A 37 3.57 8.35 -16.33
C GLY A 37 5.09 8.10 -16.16
N PRO A 38 5.88 8.03 -17.24
CA PRO A 38 7.34 7.83 -17.17
C PRO A 38 8.12 8.96 -16.45
N THR A 39 7.43 9.99 -15.95
CA THR A 39 8.00 11.20 -15.36
C THR A 39 8.48 11.05 -13.92
N GLN A 40 7.90 10.15 -13.13
CA GLN A 40 8.28 9.86 -11.74
C GLN A 40 8.43 8.34 -11.55
N PRO A 41 9.40 7.71 -12.23
CA PRO A 41 9.48 6.25 -12.39
C PRO A 41 9.71 5.43 -11.10
N TYR A 42 9.83 6.09 -9.95
CA TYR A 42 9.95 5.50 -8.61
C TYR A 42 8.80 5.90 -7.68
N TYR A 43 7.67 6.35 -8.23
CA TYR A 43 6.50 6.74 -7.46
C TYR A 43 5.51 5.58 -7.35
N SER A 44 5.52 4.86 -6.22
CA SER A 44 4.65 3.69 -6.01
C SER A 44 3.20 4.05 -5.68
N GLY A 45 2.33 3.03 -5.64
CA GLY A 45 0.95 3.17 -5.17
C GLY A 45 0.83 3.60 -3.70
N GLY A 46 1.82 3.27 -2.88
CA GLY A 46 1.86 3.62 -1.46
C GLY A 46 1.45 2.47 -0.55
N ILE A 47 1.90 2.58 0.69
CA ILE A 47 1.71 1.64 1.79
C ILE A 47 1.50 2.46 3.06
N VAL A 48 0.77 1.91 4.03
CA VAL A 48 0.54 2.48 5.35
C VAL A 48 0.42 1.38 6.40
N LEU A 49 1.00 1.63 7.57
CA LEU A 49 0.95 0.76 8.74
C LEU A 49 -0.18 1.24 9.63
N ASP A 50 -0.97 0.32 10.17
CA ASP A 50 -1.96 0.66 11.19
C ASP A 50 -1.24 1.12 12.47
N HIS A 51 -1.57 2.34 12.89
CA HIS A 51 -0.92 2.99 14.02
C HIS A 51 -1.33 2.39 15.37
N ALA A 52 -2.52 1.78 15.45
CA ALA A 52 -3.01 1.14 16.66
C ALA A 52 -2.61 -0.34 16.72
N GLU A 53 -2.47 -1.00 15.57
CA GLU A 53 -2.15 -2.43 15.46
C GLU A 53 -1.09 -2.68 14.38
N PRO A 54 0.22 -2.54 14.69
CA PRO A 54 1.31 -2.66 13.71
C PRO A 54 1.46 -4.04 13.04
N SER A 55 0.65 -5.03 13.40
CA SER A 55 0.54 -6.29 12.65
C SER A 55 -0.29 -6.15 11.37
N ILE A 56 -0.91 -4.99 11.11
CA ILE A 56 -1.77 -4.70 9.96
C ILE A 56 -1.13 -3.64 9.07
N VAL A 57 -1.08 -3.92 7.77
CA VAL A 57 -0.63 -3.00 6.73
C VAL A 57 -1.68 -2.89 5.63
N TYR A 58 -1.88 -1.70 5.10
CA TYR A 58 -2.65 -1.47 3.88
C TYR A 58 -1.71 -0.98 2.79
N CYS A 59 -1.83 -1.51 1.57
CA CYS A 59 -1.01 -1.06 0.46
C CYS A 59 -1.77 -1.05 -0.85
N SER A 60 -1.33 -0.19 -1.77
CA SER A 60 -1.71 -0.26 -3.17
C SER A 60 -0.66 -1.06 -3.93
N ARG A 61 -1.08 -2.16 -4.56
CA ARG A 61 -0.22 -3.02 -5.38
C ARG A 61 -0.82 -3.31 -6.74
N GLN A 62 0.03 -3.57 -7.72
CA GLN A 62 -0.40 -3.90 -9.06
C GLN A 62 -0.82 -5.38 -9.17
N VAL A 63 -2.03 -5.62 -9.70
CA VAL A 63 -2.61 -6.93 -9.99
C VAL A 63 -3.23 -6.84 -11.38
N ASN A 64 -2.78 -7.69 -12.31
CA ASN A 64 -3.27 -7.73 -13.71
C ASN A 64 -3.26 -6.34 -14.38
N GLY A 65 -2.21 -5.55 -14.14
CA GLY A 65 -2.05 -4.21 -14.71
C GLY A 65 -2.80 -3.08 -13.98
N GLN A 66 -3.64 -3.39 -12.99
CA GLN A 66 -4.39 -2.40 -12.20
C GLN A 66 -3.85 -2.27 -10.78
N TRP A 67 -4.00 -1.09 -10.18
CA TRP A 67 -3.59 -0.84 -8.79
C TRP A 67 -4.78 -1.05 -7.86
N GLU A 68 -4.61 -1.95 -6.90
CA GLU A 68 -5.64 -2.39 -5.97
C GLU A 68 -5.18 -2.22 -4.53
N ILE A 69 -6.12 -1.90 -3.64
CA ILE A 69 -5.87 -1.85 -2.21
C ILE A 69 -5.92 -3.26 -1.64
N TYR A 70 -4.88 -3.61 -0.89
CA TYR A 70 -4.77 -4.85 -0.14
C TYR A 70 -4.58 -4.55 1.34
N ARG A 71 -5.14 -5.42 2.17
CA ARG A 71 -4.86 -5.51 3.60
C ARG A 71 -3.97 -6.73 3.84
N TYR A 72 -2.82 -6.50 4.44
CA TYR A 72 -1.88 -7.52 4.85
C TYR A 72 -1.84 -7.62 6.38
N THR A 73 -1.73 -8.85 6.89
CA THR A 73 -1.57 -9.13 8.32
C THR A 73 -0.42 -10.09 8.56
N THR A 74 0.30 -9.88 9.67
CA THR A 74 1.37 -10.76 10.13
C THR A 74 1.11 -11.27 11.54
N PRO A 75 1.24 -12.58 11.82
CA PRO A 75 1.13 -13.11 13.18
C PRO A 75 2.48 -13.11 13.93
N ASP A 76 3.59 -12.90 13.24
CA ASP A 76 4.95 -13.23 13.69
C ASP A 76 5.91 -12.04 13.56
N GLY A 77 5.38 -10.83 13.73
CA GLY A 77 6.20 -9.61 13.75
C GLY A 77 6.76 -9.20 12.40
N GLY A 78 6.22 -9.75 11.30
CA GLY A 78 6.55 -9.39 9.93
C GLY A 78 7.27 -10.48 9.15
N ALA A 79 7.61 -11.62 9.76
CA ALA A 79 8.33 -12.70 9.08
C ALA A 79 7.46 -13.39 8.02
N THR A 80 6.16 -13.50 8.26
CA THR A 80 5.17 -13.97 7.27
C THR A 80 3.99 -13.03 7.18
N TRP A 81 3.42 -12.93 5.96
CA TRP A 81 2.30 -12.04 5.65
C TRP A 81 1.21 -12.78 4.90
N THR A 82 -0.04 -12.54 5.29
CA THR A 82 -1.24 -12.95 4.55
C THR A 82 -1.96 -11.72 4.04
N GLY A 83 -2.27 -11.69 2.74
CA GLY A 83 -2.90 -10.55 2.08
C GLY A 83 -4.30 -10.86 1.57
N ILE A 84 -5.24 -9.94 1.76
CA ILE A 84 -6.58 -9.98 1.16
C ILE A 84 -6.84 -8.68 0.36
N PRO A 85 -7.51 -8.76 -0.80
CA PRO A 85 -7.92 -7.57 -1.53
C PRO A 85 -9.03 -6.82 -0.78
N ILE A 86 -8.91 -5.50 -0.67
CA ILE A 86 -10.01 -4.59 -0.31
C ILE A 86 -10.75 -4.19 -1.59
N THR A 87 -10.01 -3.96 -2.67
CA THR A 87 -10.53 -3.72 -4.02
C THR A 87 -10.02 -4.79 -4.99
N SER A 88 -10.77 -5.07 -6.05
CA SER A 88 -10.35 -6.00 -7.09
C SER A 88 -11.09 -5.74 -8.40
N GLY A 89 -10.38 -5.80 -9.54
CA GLY A 89 -10.99 -5.61 -10.86
C GLY A 89 -11.44 -4.16 -11.08
N SER A 90 -10.76 -3.21 -10.43
CA SER A 90 -11.08 -1.80 -10.47
C SER A 90 -10.87 -1.22 -11.87
N ALA A 91 -11.81 -0.37 -12.33
CA ALA A 91 -11.68 0.35 -13.60
C ALA A 91 -10.64 1.48 -13.55
N SER A 92 -10.30 1.94 -12.34
CA SER A 92 -9.35 3.02 -12.08
C SER A 92 -8.37 2.60 -10.99
N LYS A 93 -7.23 3.30 -10.94
CA LYS A 93 -6.18 3.04 -9.94
C LYS A 93 -6.71 3.31 -8.54
N GLN A 94 -6.42 2.40 -7.61
CA GLN A 94 -6.69 2.55 -6.18
C GLN A 94 -5.35 2.71 -5.47
N ILE A 95 -5.04 3.93 -5.02
CA ILE A 95 -3.69 4.33 -4.59
C ILE A 95 -3.73 5.11 -3.29
N ARG A 96 -2.56 5.24 -2.67
CA ARG A 96 -2.27 6.09 -1.51
C ARG A 96 -3.20 5.82 -0.32
N PRO A 97 -3.21 4.58 0.19
CA PRO A 97 -3.98 4.28 1.38
C PRO A 97 -3.44 5.07 2.59
N VAL A 98 -4.35 5.49 3.46
CA VAL A 98 -4.05 6.11 4.76
C VAL A 98 -4.95 5.48 5.82
N VAL A 99 -4.37 5.17 6.98
CA VAL A 99 -5.12 4.69 8.14
C VAL A 99 -5.71 5.89 8.87
N VAL A 100 -7.01 5.83 9.15
CA VAL A 100 -7.69 6.88 9.91
C VAL A 100 -7.19 6.83 11.35
N ARG A 101 -6.68 7.95 11.87
CA ARG A 101 -6.25 8.02 13.28
C ARG A 101 -7.44 7.87 14.20
N ASN A 102 -7.27 7.10 15.27
CA ASN A 102 -8.35 6.79 16.23
C ASN A 102 -9.60 6.24 15.54
N HIS A 103 -9.41 5.45 14.48
CA HIS A 103 -10.51 4.91 13.71
C HIS A 103 -11.45 4.06 14.59
N SER A 104 -12.72 4.08 14.23
CA SER A 104 -13.67 3.08 14.74
C SER A 104 -13.60 1.82 13.86
N ALA A 105 -14.37 0.79 14.23
CA ALA A 105 -14.57 -0.37 13.35
C ALA A 105 -15.29 0.00 12.03
N ALA A 106 -15.95 1.17 11.96
CA ALA A 106 -16.77 1.59 10.84
C ALA A 106 -16.02 2.32 9.72
N LEU A 107 -14.73 2.66 9.90
CA LEU A 107 -13.89 3.22 8.84
C LEU A 107 -12.41 3.16 9.22
N LYS A 108 -11.67 2.17 8.71
CA LYS A 108 -10.26 1.97 9.09
C LYS A 108 -9.29 2.64 8.14
N VAL A 109 -9.56 2.54 6.84
CA VAL A 109 -8.66 2.97 5.78
C VAL A 109 -9.40 3.83 4.76
N LEU A 110 -8.72 4.89 4.33
CA LEU A 110 -9.10 5.72 3.20
C LEU A 110 -8.06 5.57 2.09
N TRP A 111 -8.45 5.80 0.84
CA TRP A 111 -7.53 5.81 -0.30
C TRP A 111 -8.07 6.68 -1.43
N LEU A 112 -7.23 6.93 -2.43
CA LEU A 112 -7.60 7.68 -3.63
C LEU A 112 -7.94 6.73 -4.78
N SER A 113 -9.02 7.03 -5.49
CA SER A 113 -9.45 6.27 -6.66
C SER A 113 -9.62 7.18 -7.87
N GLY A 114 -9.04 6.83 -9.02
CA GLY A 114 -9.28 7.58 -10.25
C GLY A 114 -8.09 7.60 -11.21
N ALA A 115 -8.09 8.61 -12.07
CA ALA A 115 -7.03 8.85 -13.04
C ALA A 115 -5.89 9.64 -12.38
N TYR A 116 -4.71 9.03 -12.34
CA TYR A 116 -3.48 9.68 -11.89
C TYR A 116 -2.46 9.66 -13.03
N THR A 117 -2.22 10.83 -13.63
CA THR A 117 -1.20 11.01 -14.67
C THR A 117 0.06 11.63 -14.09
N SER A 118 -0.09 12.66 -13.25
CA SER A 118 0.99 13.28 -12.48
C SER A 118 0.42 14.00 -11.25
N TYR A 119 1.30 14.52 -10.38
CA TYR A 119 0.89 15.31 -9.23
C TYR A 119 0.25 16.68 -9.57
N HIS A 120 0.28 17.10 -10.84
CA HIS A 120 -0.43 18.29 -11.35
C HIS A 120 -1.67 17.96 -12.17
N LEU A 121 -1.82 16.70 -12.59
CA LEU A 121 -2.90 16.27 -13.48
C LEU A 121 -3.48 14.96 -12.99
N TYR A 122 -4.60 15.08 -12.29
CA TYR A 122 -5.30 13.97 -11.68
C TYR A 122 -6.80 14.29 -11.53
N ASP A 123 -7.60 13.23 -11.54
CA ASP A 123 -9.01 13.25 -11.19
C ASP A 123 -9.24 12.08 -10.23
N LEU A 124 -9.37 12.40 -8.93
CA LEU A 124 -9.34 11.42 -7.85
C LEU A 124 -10.51 11.66 -6.90
N ALA A 125 -11.20 10.58 -6.57
CA ALA A 125 -12.15 10.51 -5.48
C ALA A 125 -11.49 9.94 -4.21
N LEU A 126 -11.97 10.38 -3.05
CA LEU A 126 -11.64 9.77 -1.77
C LEU A 126 -12.61 8.60 -1.52
N MET A 127 -12.04 7.44 -1.22
CA MET A 127 -12.76 6.19 -0.94
C MET A 127 -12.45 5.70 0.48
N GLY A 128 -13.28 4.82 1.02
CA GLY A 128 -13.09 4.27 2.38
C GLY A 128 -13.68 2.88 2.58
N SER A 129 -13.14 2.13 3.55
CA SER A 129 -13.57 0.77 3.86
C SER A 129 -13.42 0.43 5.34
N ILE A 130 -14.22 -0.55 5.77
CA ILE A 130 -14.17 -1.22 7.08
C ILE A 130 -13.28 -2.47 7.09
N LYS A 131 -12.98 -3.01 5.90
CA LYS A 131 -12.28 -4.29 5.72
C LYS A 131 -10.79 -4.20 6.03
#